data_AF-A0A0B6ZHS0-F1
#
_entry.id   AF-A0A0B6ZHS0-F1
#
_cell.length_a   1.000
_cell.length_b   1.000
_cell.length_c   1.000
_cell.angle_alpha   90.00
_cell.angle_beta   90.00
_cell.angle_gamma   90.00
#
_symmetry.space_group_name_H-M   'P 1'
#
loop_
_entity.id
_entity.type
_entity.pdbx_description
1 polymer ?
#
loop_
_entity_poly.entity_id
_entity_poly.type
_entity_poly.pdbx_seq_one_letter_code
_entity_poly.pdbx_strand_id
1 'polypeptide(L)'
;NPPPPPGSACPLPPPPPPPGVFVLLQKHETTKPIVSPELPMKPLFWKRIQVHNILAEKINGGRNIFWEDIAEEPINFQYFEELFAKVPVEPKKKVSANKSKPKSLQHAKVIQPKRSQAVGILLSSLRLDFSDIEDAIMTLDTSILD
;
A
#
# COMPACT_ATOMS: atom_id res chain seq x y z
N ASN A 1 0.25 -33.04 -51.29
CA ASN A 1 0.36 -31.70 -50.69
C ASN A 1 -0.57 -31.65 -49.49
N PRO A 2 -0.06 -31.62 -48.24
CA PRO A 2 -0.91 -31.64 -47.05
C PRO A 2 -1.46 -30.22 -46.75
N PRO A 3 -2.68 -30.10 -46.17
CA PRO A 3 -3.30 -28.82 -45.86
C PRO A 3 -2.62 -28.12 -44.66
N PRO A 4 -2.60 -26.78 -44.62
CA PRO A 4 -1.92 -26.00 -43.59
C PRO A 4 -2.64 -26.07 -42.22
N PRO A 5 -1.89 -25.98 -41.10
CA PRO A 5 -2.41 -26.15 -39.75
C PRO A 5 -3.25 -24.95 -39.27
N PRO A 6 -4.22 -25.17 -38.36
CA PRO A 6 -5.08 -24.12 -37.82
C PRO A 6 -4.29 -23.10 -37.00
N GLY A 7 -4.41 -21.82 -37.39
CA GLY A 7 -3.76 -20.71 -36.71
C GLY A 7 -4.17 -20.60 -35.24
N SER A 8 -3.16 -20.46 -34.39
CA SER A 8 -3.23 -20.09 -32.99
C SER A 8 -4.09 -18.83 -32.78
N ALA A 9 -5.23 -18.99 -32.10
CA ALA A 9 -6.05 -17.86 -31.65
C ALA A 9 -5.36 -17.18 -30.45
N CYS A 10 -4.66 -16.07 -30.70
CA CYS A 10 -4.33 -15.10 -29.67
C CYS A 10 -5.65 -14.53 -29.10
N PRO A 11 -5.79 -14.31 -27.78
CA PRO A 11 -6.95 -13.63 -27.24
C PRO A 11 -7.05 -12.23 -27.84
N LEU A 12 -8.19 -11.93 -28.46
CA LEU A 12 -8.47 -10.64 -29.07
C LEU A 12 -8.35 -9.52 -28.02
N PRO A 13 -7.76 -8.37 -28.36
CA PRO A 13 -7.70 -7.23 -27.47
C PRO A 13 -9.12 -6.76 -27.10
N PRO A 14 -9.34 -6.26 -25.87
CA PRO A 14 -10.65 -5.77 -25.46
C PRO A 14 -11.16 -4.70 -26.43
N PRO A 15 -12.48 -4.65 -26.69
CA PRO A 15 -13.06 -3.72 -27.64
C PRO A 15 -12.77 -2.27 -27.22
N PRO A 16 -12.53 -1.38 -28.20
CA PRO A 16 -12.34 0.04 -27.90
C PRO A 16 -13.59 0.60 -27.21
N PRO A 17 -13.42 1.47 -26.19
CA PRO A 17 -14.55 2.10 -25.53
C PRO A 17 -15.37 2.93 -26.53
N PRO A 18 -16.70 3.01 -26.37
CA PRO A 18 -17.57 3.72 -27.30
C PRO A 18 -17.15 5.20 -27.43
N PRO A 19 -17.16 5.79 -28.64
CA PRO A 19 -16.90 7.21 -28.84
C PRO A 19 -17.90 8.02 -28.01
N GLY A 20 -17.41 8.74 -26.99
CA GLY A 20 -18.25 9.56 -26.13
C GLY A 20 -18.37 9.09 -24.67
N VAL A 21 -17.88 7.90 -24.32
CA VAL A 21 -17.69 7.53 -22.90
C VAL A 21 -16.34 8.04 -22.44
N PHE A 22 -16.22 9.36 -22.32
CA PHE A 22 -15.22 9.93 -21.44
C PHE A 22 -15.60 9.48 -20.03
N VAL A 23 -14.78 8.61 -19.43
CA VAL A 23 -14.74 8.58 -17.97
C VAL A 23 -14.38 10.00 -17.59
N LEU A 24 -15.38 10.77 -17.17
CA LEU A 24 -15.16 12.06 -16.53
C LEU A 24 -14.47 11.72 -15.22
N LEU A 25 -13.16 11.49 -15.30
CA LEU A 25 -12.27 11.72 -14.19
C LEU A 25 -12.49 13.21 -13.93
N GLN A 26 -13.37 13.52 -12.98
CA GLN A 26 -13.51 14.87 -12.46
C GLN A 26 -12.11 15.23 -12.01
N LYS A 27 -11.38 15.90 -12.90
CA LYS A 27 -10.08 16.47 -12.63
C LYS A 27 -10.39 17.58 -11.65
N HIS A 28 -10.40 17.19 -10.40
CA HIS A 28 -10.71 18.06 -9.30
C HIS A 28 -9.48 18.95 -9.13
N GLU A 29 -9.47 20.05 -9.86
CA GLU A 29 -8.36 20.98 -9.87
C GLU A 29 -8.17 21.51 -8.46
N THR A 30 -7.00 21.19 -7.88
CA THR A 30 -6.57 21.74 -6.61
C THR A 30 -6.49 23.24 -6.77
N THR A 31 -7.37 23.97 -6.08
CA THR A 31 -7.51 25.43 -6.19
C THR A 31 -6.28 26.19 -5.71
N LYS A 32 -5.30 25.50 -5.09
CA LYS A 32 -4.10 26.09 -4.50
C LYS A 32 -2.83 25.48 -5.12
N PRO A 33 -1.76 26.29 -5.30
CA PRO A 33 -0.48 25.80 -5.78
C PRO A 33 0.10 24.78 -4.80
N ILE A 34 0.81 23.78 -5.33
CA ILE A 34 1.50 22.80 -4.50
C ILE A 34 2.67 23.49 -3.78
N VAL A 35 2.66 23.43 -2.45
CA VAL A 35 3.76 23.91 -1.61
C VAL A 35 4.70 22.75 -1.35
N SER A 36 5.95 22.86 -1.80
CA SER A 36 7.01 21.86 -1.55
C SER A 36 8.09 22.46 -0.68
N PRO A 37 8.26 22.01 0.58
CA PRO A 37 9.39 22.40 1.42
C PRO A 37 10.71 21.80 0.90
N GLU A 38 11.85 22.40 1.25
CA GLU A 38 13.19 21.92 0.86
C GLU A 38 13.58 20.65 1.64
N LEU A 39 13.18 20.58 2.91
CA LEU A 39 13.43 19.42 3.78
C LEU A 39 12.23 18.47 3.90
N PRO A 40 12.47 17.16 4.06
CA PRO A 40 11.39 16.22 4.39
C PRO A 40 10.74 16.60 5.73
N MET A 41 9.45 16.89 5.70
CA MET A 41 8.71 17.33 6.90
C MET A 41 8.17 16.15 7.71
N LYS A 42 7.86 16.39 8.99
CA LYS A 42 7.04 15.48 9.79
C LYS A 42 5.64 15.36 9.16
N PRO A 43 5.05 14.14 9.09
CA PRO A 43 3.73 13.98 8.50
C PRO A 43 2.65 14.64 9.35
N LEU A 44 1.69 15.29 8.68
CA LEU A 44 0.47 15.79 9.32
C LEU A 44 -0.58 14.66 9.37
N PHE A 45 -0.94 14.20 10.56
CA PHE A 45 -1.95 13.15 10.77
C PHE A 45 -3.39 13.71 10.77
N TRP A 46 -3.75 14.39 9.69
CA TRP A 46 -5.07 15.00 9.51
C TRP A 46 -6.01 14.19 8.61
N LYS A 47 -7.32 14.30 8.87
CA LYS A 47 -8.38 13.82 7.98
C LYS A 47 -8.82 14.96 7.07
N ARG A 48 -8.75 14.77 5.76
CA ARG A 48 -9.12 15.78 4.76
C ARG A 48 -10.63 15.97 4.67
N ILE A 49 -11.08 17.22 4.58
CA ILE A 49 -12.49 17.59 4.34
C ILE A 49 -12.71 17.77 2.84
N GLN A 50 -13.79 17.20 2.30
CA GLN A 50 -14.15 17.33 0.88
C GLN A 50 -15.07 18.53 0.68
N VAL A 51 -14.48 19.67 0.37
CA VAL A 51 -15.18 20.98 0.26
C VAL A 51 -16.21 20.99 -0.88
N HIS A 52 -15.96 20.27 -1.99
CA HIS A 52 -16.78 20.33 -3.20
C HIS A 52 -18.15 19.65 -3.04
N ASN A 53 -18.24 18.63 -2.17
CA ASN A 53 -19.52 18.02 -1.81
C ASN A 53 -20.42 19.01 -1.04
N ILE A 54 -19.80 19.94 -0.30
CA ILE A 54 -20.50 20.93 0.51
C ILE A 54 -20.88 22.16 -0.33
N LEU A 55 -20.04 22.52 -1.31
CA LEU A 55 -20.34 23.58 -2.29
C LEU A 55 -21.52 23.23 -3.20
N ALA A 56 -21.75 21.95 -3.53
CA ALA A 56 -22.91 21.53 -4.31
C ALA A 56 -24.25 21.84 -3.60
N GLU A 57 -24.30 21.80 -2.26
CA GLU A 57 -25.48 22.21 -1.49
C GLU A 57 -25.67 23.73 -1.44
N LYS A 58 -24.59 24.51 -1.59
CA LYS A 58 -24.65 25.99 -1.67
C LYS A 58 -25.37 26.47 -2.94
N ILE A 59 -25.17 25.80 -4.07
CA ILE A 59 -25.86 26.11 -5.35
C ILE A 59 -27.39 25.99 -5.19
N ASN A 60 -27.86 25.18 -4.24
CA ASN A 60 -29.28 25.00 -3.90
C ASN A 60 -29.78 25.93 -2.76
N GLY A 61 -29.08 27.04 -2.48
CA GLY A 61 -29.47 28.00 -1.44
C GLY A 61 -28.87 27.74 -0.05
N GLY A 62 -27.82 26.92 0.03
CA GLY A 62 -27.06 26.68 1.26
C GLY A 62 -26.23 27.89 1.73
N ARG A 63 -25.83 27.88 3.01
CA ARG A 63 -25.00 28.92 3.64
C ARG A 63 -23.54 28.86 3.15
N ASN A 64 -22.82 29.98 3.24
CA ASN A 64 -21.38 30.02 3.01
C ASN A 64 -20.64 29.11 3.99
N ILE A 65 -19.60 28.41 3.55
CA ILE A 65 -18.82 27.54 4.42
C ILE A 65 -17.61 28.28 4.98
N PHE A 66 -17.32 28.04 6.26
CA PHE A 66 -16.18 28.62 6.96
C PHE A 66 -14.85 28.49 6.21
N TRP A 67 -14.65 27.39 5.47
CA TRP A 67 -13.43 27.12 4.71
C TRP A 67 -13.27 27.99 3.44
N GLU A 68 -14.31 28.68 2.99
CA GLU A 68 -14.22 29.69 1.91
C GLU A 68 -13.77 31.05 2.46
N ASP A 69 -14.20 31.39 3.68
CA ASP A 69 -13.94 32.71 4.28
C ASP A 69 -12.62 32.78 5.06
N ILE A 70 -11.98 31.63 5.30
CA ILE A 70 -10.71 31.58 6.02
C ILE A 70 -9.56 32.05 5.12
N ALA A 71 -8.95 33.17 5.51
CA ALA A 71 -7.68 33.62 4.94
C ALA A 71 -6.51 32.85 5.58
N GLU A 72 -5.55 32.42 4.76
CA GLU A 72 -4.30 31.82 5.23
C GLU A 72 -3.29 32.95 5.50
N GLU A 73 -2.72 32.96 6.71
CA GLU A 73 -1.62 33.86 7.04
C GLU A 73 -0.34 33.42 6.30
N PRO A 74 0.52 34.37 5.87
CA PRO A 74 1.78 34.03 5.23
C PRO A 74 2.70 33.29 6.20
N ILE A 75 3.20 32.13 5.79
CA ILE A 75 4.10 31.30 6.59
C ILE A 75 5.55 31.52 6.12
N ASN A 76 6.47 31.72 7.07
CA ASN A 76 7.90 31.66 6.79
C ASN A 76 8.35 30.19 6.72
N PHE A 77 8.53 29.68 5.49
CA PHE A 77 8.92 28.29 5.25
C PHE A 77 10.29 27.93 5.83
N GLN A 78 11.26 28.84 5.83
CA GLN A 78 12.59 28.58 6.39
C GLN A 78 12.51 28.29 7.89
N TYR A 79 11.76 29.10 8.63
CA TYR A 79 11.56 28.89 10.07
C TYR A 79 10.69 27.67 10.36
N PHE A 80 9.68 27.43 9.53
CA PHE A 80 8.82 26.25 9.64
C PHE A 80 9.62 24.95 9.45
N GLU A 81 10.52 24.92 8.47
CA GLU A 81 11.39 23.77 8.21
C GLU A 81 12.35 23.53 9.37
N GLU A 82 12.98 24.57 9.93
CA GLU A 82 13.87 24.41 11.09
C GLU A 82 13.18 23.70 12.27
N LEU A 83 11.92 24.04 12.53
CA LEU A 83 11.16 23.50 13.66
C LEU A 83 10.55 22.11 13.38
N PHE A 84 10.04 21.90 12.16
CA PHE A 84 9.19 20.75 11.83
C PHE A 84 9.80 19.77 10.82
N ALA A 85 10.99 20.05 10.28
CA ALA A 85 11.70 19.09 9.46
C ALA A 85 11.93 17.78 10.23
N LYS A 86 11.92 16.69 9.48
CA LYS A 86 12.31 15.39 9.98
C LYS A 86 13.81 15.43 10.20
N VAL A 87 14.23 15.38 11.46
CA VAL A 87 15.65 15.21 11.81
C VAL A 87 16.17 13.97 11.07
N PRO A 88 17.24 14.10 10.27
CA PRO A 88 17.90 12.94 9.71
C PRO A 88 18.34 12.06 10.87
N VAL A 89 17.63 10.96 11.08
CA VAL A 89 18.17 9.89 11.90
C VAL A 89 19.32 9.36 11.05
N GLU A 90 20.56 9.71 11.44
CA GLU A 90 21.78 9.04 10.99
C GLU A 90 21.41 7.58 10.76
N PRO A 91 21.41 7.10 9.50
CA PRO A 91 21.02 5.74 9.24
C PRO A 91 22.03 4.91 10.03
N LYS A 92 21.60 4.34 11.17
CA LYS A 92 22.40 3.35 11.89
C LYS A 92 22.86 2.41 10.80
N LYS A 93 24.16 2.42 10.49
CA LYS A 93 24.73 1.66 9.38
C LYS A 93 24.24 0.25 9.58
N LYS A 94 23.17 -0.13 8.88
CA LYS A 94 22.82 -1.52 8.74
C LYS A 94 24.03 -2.00 7.99
N VAL A 95 24.89 -2.77 8.65
CA VAL A 95 25.91 -3.59 8.01
C VAL A 95 25.13 -4.56 7.14
N SER A 96 24.62 -4.04 6.03
CA SER A 96 24.06 -4.79 4.93
C SER A 96 25.29 -5.28 4.20
N ALA A 97 25.91 -6.29 4.81
CA ALA A 97 26.70 -7.21 4.03
C ALA A 97 25.79 -7.61 2.85
N ASN A 98 26.14 -7.13 1.66
CA ASN A 98 25.62 -7.59 0.39
C ASN A 98 26.07 -9.06 0.22
N LYS A 99 25.62 -9.94 1.10
CA LYS A 99 25.45 -11.34 0.74
C LYS A 99 24.30 -11.31 -0.23
N SER A 100 24.59 -11.60 -1.49
CA SER A 100 23.60 -12.00 -2.47
C SER A 100 22.73 -13.06 -1.80
N LYS A 101 21.59 -12.64 -1.25
CA LYS A 101 20.61 -13.60 -0.78
C LYS A 101 20.23 -14.37 -2.05
N PRO A 102 20.40 -15.70 -2.11
CA PRO A 102 19.89 -16.45 -3.23
C PRO A 102 18.43 -16.05 -3.41
N LYS A 103 17.97 -15.94 -4.67
CA LYS A 103 16.56 -15.69 -4.97
C LYS A 103 15.75 -16.79 -4.28
N SER A 104 15.31 -16.52 -3.06
CA SER A 104 14.43 -17.42 -2.33
C SER A 104 13.19 -17.52 -3.20
N LEU A 105 12.86 -18.74 -3.64
CA LEU A 105 11.61 -18.98 -4.34
C LEU A 105 10.50 -18.36 -3.49
N GLN A 106 9.80 -17.38 -4.06
CA GLN A 106 8.70 -16.75 -3.34
C GLN A 106 7.57 -17.76 -3.28
N HIS A 107 7.49 -18.48 -2.15
CA HIS A 107 6.39 -19.39 -1.90
C HIS A 107 5.10 -18.59 -1.76
N ALA A 108 4.05 -18.99 -2.47
CA ALA A 108 2.75 -18.35 -2.39
C ALA A 108 2.15 -18.54 -0.99
N LYS A 109 1.73 -17.44 -0.36
CA LYS A 109 1.02 -17.49 0.92
C LYS A 109 -0.48 -17.67 0.67
N VAL A 110 -0.92 -18.92 0.70
CA VAL A 110 -2.33 -19.28 0.50
C VAL A 110 -3.16 -19.07 1.78
N ILE A 111 -2.52 -19.21 2.95
CA ILE A 111 -3.18 -19.08 4.25
C ILE A 111 -3.16 -17.61 4.71
N GLN A 112 -4.25 -17.18 5.38
CA GLN A 112 -4.36 -15.86 5.98
C GLN A 112 -3.19 -15.55 6.94
N PRO A 113 -2.60 -14.34 6.91
CA PRO A 113 -1.40 -14.01 7.67
C PRO A 113 -1.50 -14.32 9.17
N LYS A 114 -2.63 -13.94 9.80
CA LYS A 114 -2.87 -14.18 11.24
C LYS A 114 -2.85 -15.66 11.58
N ARG A 115 -3.43 -16.50 10.70
CA ARG A 115 -3.46 -17.96 10.89
C ARG A 115 -2.08 -18.57 10.68
N SER A 116 -1.35 -18.18 9.62
CA SER A 116 0.02 -18.66 9.40
C SER A 116 0.97 -18.26 10.52
N GLN A 117 0.77 -17.09 11.13
CA GLN A 117 1.59 -16.62 12.24
C GLN A 117 1.37 -17.46 13.50
N ALA A 118 0.12 -17.77 13.84
CA ALA A 118 -0.19 -18.62 14.99
C ALA A 118 0.45 -20.02 14.85
N VAL A 119 0.34 -20.63 13.67
CA VAL A 119 0.98 -21.92 13.37
C VAL A 119 2.51 -21.82 13.45
N GLY A 120 3.09 -20.73 12.91
CA GLY A 120 4.54 -20.52 12.97
C GLY A 120 5.07 -20.34 14.40
N ILE A 121 4.33 -19.64 15.25
CA ILE A 121 4.68 -19.51 16.68
C ILE A 121 4.64 -20.89 17.35
N LEU A 122 3.56 -21.65 17.14
CA LEU A 122 3.42 -22.98 17.71
C LEU A 122 4.58 -23.91 17.30
N LEU A 123 4.87 -23.98 16.00
CA LEU A 123 5.95 -24.81 15.48
C LEU A 123 7.32 -24.36 16.02
N SER A 124 7.54 -23.05 16.12
CA SER A 124 8.77 -22.49 16.70
C SER A 124 8.92 -22.81 18.19
N SER A 125 7.83 -22.89 18.94
CA SER A 125 7.84 -23.28 20.36
C SER A 125 8.09 -24.76 20.53
N LEU A 126 7.52 -25.59 19.65
CA LEU A 126 7.60 -27.04 19.68
C LEU A 126 8.99 -27.57 19.31
N ARG A 127 9.77 -26.80 18.52
CA ARG A 127 11.14 -27.16 18.07
C ARG A 127 11.22 -28.53 17.38
N LEU A 128 10.15 -28.94 16.71
CA LEU A 128 10.09 -30.16 15.91
C LEU A 128 10.20 -29.83 14.43
N ASP A 129 10.85 -30.73 13.69
CA ASP A 129 10.84 -30.70 12.23
C ASP A 129 9.56 -31.34 11.69
N PHE A 130 9.16 -30.96 10.46
CA PHE A 130 7.94 -31.49 9.83
C PHE A 130 7.95 -33.01 9.67
N SER A 131 9.13 -33.61 9.46
CA SER A 131 9.31 -35.07 9.40
C SER A 131 8.96 -35.75 10.71
N ASP A 132 9.35 -35.14 11.82
CA ASP A 132 9.20 -35.73 13.16
C ASP A 132 7.73 -35.70 13.57
N ILE A 133 7.04 -34.61 13.20
CA ILE A 133 5.58 -34.49 13.38
C ILE A 133 4.86 -35.57 12.56
N GLU A 134 5.28 -35.82 11.32
CA GLU A 134 4.67 -36.86 10.47
C GLU A 134 4.88 -38.27 11.05
N ASP A 135 6.11 -38.60 11.45
CA ASP A 135 6.45 -39.92 11.99
C ASP A 135 5.72 -40.23 13.30
N ALA A 136 5.62 -39.25 14.20
CA ALA A 136 4.88 -39.42 15.45
C ALA A 136 3.37 -39.63 15.23
N ILE A 137 2.78 -38.99 14.22
CA ILE A 137 1.40 -39.25 13.84
C ILE A 137 1.24 -40.67 13.30
N MET A 138 2.18 -41.16 12.48
CA MET A 138 2.12 -42.50 11.89
C MET A 138 2.36 -43.63 12.89
N THR A 139 3.25 -43.41 13.85
CA THR A 139 3.62 -44.37 14.90
C THR A 139 2.77 -44.25 16.16
N LEU A 140 1.89 -43.24 16.22
CA LEU A 140 1.10 -42.88 17.40
C LEU A 140 1.98 -42.60 18.64
N ASP A 141 3.19 -42.08 18.42
CA ASP A 141 4.11 -41.73 19.49
C ASP A 141 3.73 -40.37 20.11
N THR A 142 3.25 -40.42 21.35
CA THR A 142 2.90 -39.23 22.12
C THR A 142 4.05 -38.70 22.97
N SER A 143 5.23 -39.35 22.95
CA SER A 143 6.37 -38.97 23.80
C SER A 143 7.06 -37.67 23.35
N ILE A 144 6.88 -37.29 22.08
CA ILE A 144 7.48 -36.08 21.50
C ILE A 144 6.61 -34.82 21.69
N LEU A 145 5.38 -34.99 22.20
CA LEU A 145 4.45 -33.92 22.50
C LEU A 145 4.44 -33.73 24.03
N ASP A 146 5.04 -32.64 24.50
CA ASP A 146 5.00 -32.19 25.91
C ASP A 146 3.82 -31.22 26.13
#